data_AF-A0A2P6WEK8-F1
#
_entry.id   AF-A0A2P6WEK8-F1
#
_cell.length_a   1.000
_cell.length_b   1.000
_cell.length_c   1.000
_cell.angle_alpha   90.00
_cell.angle_beta   90.00
_cell.angle_gamma   90.00
#
_symmetry.space_group_name_H-M   'P 1'
#
loop_
_entity.id
_entity.type
_entity.pdbx_description
1 polymer ?
#
loop_
_entity_poly.entity_id
_entity_poly.type
_entity_poly.pdbx_seq_one_letter_code
_entity_poly.pdbx_strand_id
1 'polypeptide(L)'
;MATFTTDVQTPAGDVVVMTKSRVLGILKRPSTSVIPRHGLGVQFRWVTDDPDKLEYLHRLIVSFMNNVTYPELRAFLNLYINFNNEVQRIGKQLEMALPSAPLPDELQGIWPYLKAIV
;
A
#
# COMPACT_ATOMS: atom_id res chain seq x y z
N MET A 1 -17.78 -3.97 -10.82
CA MET A 1 -16.49 -4.49 -10.29
C MET A 1 -15.43 -3.47 -10.68
N ALA A 2 -14.81 -2.80 -9.70
CA ALA A 2 -13.78 -1.81 -9.98
C ALA A 2 -12.41 -2.47 -10.11
N THR A 3 -11.74 -2.19 -11.23
CA THR A 3 -10.36 -2.56 -11.53
C THR A 3 -9.68 -1.37 -12.19
N PHE A 4 -8.54 -0.94 -11.67
CA PHE A 4 -7.74 0.15 -12.22
C PHE A 4 -6.32 -0.36 -12.43
N THR A 5 -5.72 -0.08 -13.58
CA THR A 5 -4.34 -0.49 -13.90
C THR A 5 -3.64 0.65 -14.59
N THR A 6 -2.45 0.99 -14.10
CA THR A 6 -1.61 2.06 -14.65
C THR A 6 -0.17 1.59 -14.70
N ASP A 7 0.44 1.67 -15.88
CA ASP A 7 1.89 1.56 -16.05
C ASP A 7 2.54 2.88 -15.63
N VAL A 8 3.52 2.81 -14.73
CA VAL A 8 4.24 3.96 -14.18
C VAL A 8 5.71 3.80 -14.52
N GLN A 9 6.25 4.78 -15.24
CA GLN A 9 7.69 4.88 -15.47
C GLN A 9 8.32 5.52 -14.24
N THR A 10 9.12 4.74 -13.51
CA THR A 10 9.90 5.26 -12.39
C THR A 10 11.35 5.48 -12.82
N PRO A 11 12.14 6.30 -12.10
CA PRO A 11 13.56 6.51 -12.42
C PRO A 11 14.40 5.22 -12.44
N ALA A 12 13.96 4.15 -11.76
CA ALA A 12 14.64 2.86 -11.68
C ALA A 12 14.00 1.75 -12.54
N GLY A 13 13.00 2.10 -13.35
CA GLY A 13 12.31 1.17 -14.25
C GLY A 13 10.79 1.14 -14.06
N ASP A 14 10.13 0.47 -15.00
CA ASP A 14 8.66 0.46 -15.06
C ASP A 14 8.04 -0.41 -13.96
N VAL A 15 6.96 0.10 -13.38
CA VAL A 15 6.10 -0.63 -12.45
C VAL A 15 4.66 -0.60 -12.92
N VAL A 16 3.91 -1.65 -12.62
CA VAL A 16 2.45 -1.70 -12.82
C VAL A 16 1.77 -1.47 -11.49
N VAL A 17 0.96 -0.44 -11.39
CA VAL A 17 0.06 -0.22 -10.27
C VAL A 17 -1.31 -0.78 -10.65
N MET A 18 -1.83 -1.72 -9.87
CA MET A 18 -3.09 -2.39 -10.16
C MET A 18 -3.99 -2.45 -8.93
N THR A 19 -5.17 -1.86 -9.00
CA THR A 19 -6.17 -1.87 -7.91
C THR A 19 -7.36 -2.72 -8.28
N LYS A 20 -7.79 -3.59 -7.36
CA LYS A 20 -8.92 -4.51 -7.54
C LYS A 20 -9.83 -4.46 -6.33
N SER A 21 -11.15 -4.47 -6.55
CA SER A 21 -12.17 -4.55 -5.51
C SER A 21 -12.46 -5.98 -5.02
N ARG A 22 -12.10 -7.01 -5.81
CA ARG A 22 -12.26 -8.44 -5.46
C ARG A 22 -11.06 -9.26 -5.93
N VAL A 23 -10.72 -10.30 -5.16
CA VAL A 23 -9.82 -11.38 -5.56
C VAL A 23 -10.66 -12.65 -5.68
N LEU A 24 -10.72 -13.23 -6.88
CA LEU A 24 -11.32 -14.56 -7.17
C LEU A 24 -12.69 -14.81 -6.50
N GLY A 25 -13.73 -14.11 -6.99
CA GLY A 25 -15.14 -14.49 -6.87
C GLY A 25 -15.83 -14.40 -5.50
N ILE A 26 -15.14 -14.74 -4.41
CA ILE A 26 -15.81 -15.13 -3.14
C ILE A 26 -15.42 -14.21 -1.96
N LEU A 27 -14.21 -13.65 -1.95
CA LEU A 27 -13.74 -12.77 -0.87
C LEU A 27 -13.50 -11.34 -1.36
N LYS A 28 -14.27 -10.39 -0.81
CA LYS A 28 -13.98 -8.96 -0.92
C LYS A 28 -12.67 -8.68 -0.20
N ARG A 29 -11.57 -8.64 -0.96
CA ARG A 29 -10.26 -8.19 -0.49
C ARG A 29 -9.77 -7.11 -1.43
N PRO A 30 -10.28 -5.88 -1.26
CA PRO A 30 -9.84 -4.77 -2.08
C PRO A 30 -8.35 -4.52 -1.84
N SER A 31 -7.59 -4.32 -2.91
CA SER A 31 -6.15 -4.18 -2.82
C SER A 31 -5.56 -3.41 -3.97
N THR A 32 -4.46 -2.71 -3.72
CA THR A 32 -3.59 -2.13 -4.74
C THR A 32 -2.24 -2.84 -4.72
N SER A 33 -1.83 -3.37 -5.86
CA SER A 33 -0.53 -4.01 -6.05
C SER A 33 0.38 -3.10 -6.85
N VAL A 34 1.61 -2.92 -6.40
CA VAL A 34 2.70 -2.27 -7.14
C VAL A 34 3.66 -3.37 -7.55
N ILE A 35 3.73 -3.66 -8.85
CA ILE A 35 4.45 -4.81 -9.40
C ILE A 35 5.57 -4.28 -10.29
N PRO A 36 6.86 -4.45 -9.91
CA PRO A 36 7.95 -4.13 -10.81
C PRO A 36 7.99 -5.12 -11.98
N ARG A 37 8.57 -4.72 -13.12
CA ARG A 37 8.80 -5.66 -14.23
C ARG A 37 9.60 -6.90 -13.83
N HIS A 38 10.50 -6.76 -12.86
CA HIS A 38 11.33 -7.84 -12.36
C HIS A 38 11.22 -7.92 -10.84
N GLY A 39 10.66 -9.03 -10.32
CA GLY A 39 10.62 -9.33 -8.89
C GLY A 39 9.23 -9.46 -8.28
N LEU A 40 9.19 -9.64 -6.96
CA LEU A 40 7.95 -9.73 -6.19
C LEU A 40 7.43 -8.33 -5.91
N GLY A 41 6.17 -8.06 -6.29
CA GLY A 41 5.47 -6.81 -5.99
C GLY A 41 5.12 -6.63 -4.51
N VAL A 42 4.58 -5.46 -4.20
CA VAL A 42 3.97 -5.12 -2.91
C VAL A 42 2.47 -5.03 -3.09
N GLN A 43 1.70 -5.46 -2.09
CA GLN A 43 0.25 -5.32 -2.05
C GLN A 43 -0.20 -4.52 -0.81
N PHE A 44 -0.86 -3.39 -1.06
CA PHE A 44 -1.67 -2.68 -0.09
C PHE A 44 -3.06 -3.30 -0.07
N ARG A 45 -3.56 -3.66 1.12
CA ARG A 45 -4.93 -4.15 1.32
C ARG A 45 -5.75 -3.04 1.95
N TRP A 46 -6.98 -2.87 1.47
CA TRP A 46 -7.86 -1.80 1.91
C TRP A 46 -9.00 -2.33 2.78
N VAL A 47 -9.50 -1.49 3.70
CA VAL A 47 -10.73 -1.75 4.47
C VAL A 47 -12.00 -1.39 3.68
N THR A 48 -11.87 -0.57 2.62
CA THR A 48 -12.98 -0.08 1.79
C THR A 48 -13.07 -0.83 0.46
N ASP A 49 -14.29 -1.12 0.01
CA ASP A 49 -14.61 -1.66 -1.33
C ASP A 49 -15.36 -0.67 -2.23
N ASP A 50 -15.58 0.55 -1.74
CA ASP A 50 -16.16 1.69 -2.46
C ASP A 50 -15.31 2.05 -3.70
N PRO A 51 -15.89 2.04 -4.91
CA PRO A 51 -15.16 2.33 -6.15
C PRO A 51 -14.47 3.69 -6.19
N ASP A 52 -15.12 4.75 -5.69
CA ASP A 52 -14.60 6.12 -5.78
C ASP A 52 -13.41 6.29 -4.85
N LYS A 53 -13.49 5.68 -3.66
CA LYS A 53 -12.35 5.62 -2.73
C LYS A 53 -11.22 4.77 -3.28
N LEU A 54 -11.52 3.65 -3.93
CA LEU A 54 -10.50 2.80 -4.55
C LEU A 54 -9.79 3.51 -5.71
N GLU A 55 -10.51 4.30 -6.50
CA GLU A 55 -9.91 5.14 -7.54
C GLU A 55 -9.01 6.22 -6.93
N TYR A 56 -9.47 6.91 -5.88
CA TYR A 56 -8.65 7.87 -5.15
C TYR A 56 -7.35 7.24 -4.62
N LEU A 57 -7.46 6.10 -3.96
CA LEU A 57 -6.30 5.34 -3.43
C LEU A 57 -5.36 4.89 -4.56
N HIS A 58 -5.91 4.46 -5.69
CA HIS A 58 -5.12 4.10 -6.87
C HIS A 58 -4.29 5.30 -7.36
N ARG A 59 -4.92 6.46 -7.54
CA ARG A 59 -4.27 7.68 -8.02
C ARG A 59 -3.19 8.17 -7.05
N LEU A 60 -3.43 8.06 -5.73
CA LEU A 60 -2.41 8.37 -4.72
C LEU A 60 -1.16 7.50 -4.87
N ILE A 61 -1.34 6.17 -4.99
CA ILE A 61 -0.21 5.25 -5.15
C ILE A 61 0.52 5.50 -6.48
N VAL A 62 -0.20 5.75 -7.57
CA VAL A 62 0.41 6.12 -8.86
C VAL A 62 1.21 7.41 -8.74
N SER A 63 0.64 8.45 -8.12
CA SER A 63 1.31 9.74 -7.93
C SER A 63 2.58 9.60 -7.07
N PHE A 64 2.55 8.76 -6.05
CA PHE A 64 3.72 8.44 -5.25
C PHE A 64 4.81 7.75 -6.10
N MET A 65 4.44 6.73 -6.86
CA MET A 65 5.38 5.99 -7.72
C MET A 65 5.97 6.82 -8.85
N ASN A 66 5.33 7.91 -9.28
CA ASN A 66 5.94 8.84 -10.24
C ASN A 66 7.19 9.55 -9.69
N ASN A 67 7.30 9.67 -8.36
CA ASN A 67 8.38 10.41 -7.70
C ASN A 67 9.35 9.51 -6.94
N VAL A 68 9.05 8.21 -6.83
CA VAL A 68 9.78 7.27 -5.98
C VAL A 68 10.04 5.97 -6.75
N THR A 69 11.24 5.43 -6.58
CA THR A 69 11.63 4.15 -7.17
C THR A 69 11.02 2.97 -6.41
N TYR A 70 10.84 1.82 -7.06
CA TYR A 70 10.34 0.62 -6.38
C TYR A 70 11.22 0.16 -5.18
N PRO A 71 12.57 0.20 -5.26
CA PRO A 71 13.42 -0.10 -4.10
C PRO A 71 13.19 0.84 -2.91
N GLU A 72 13.01 2.13 -3.15
CA GLU A 72 12.69 3.11 -2.11
C GLU A 72 11.34 2.81 -1.46
N LEU A 73 10.29 2.53 -2.27
CA LEU A 73 9.01 2.05 -1.75
C LEU A 73 9.20 0.85 -0.83
N ARG A 74 9.93 -0.18 -1.28
CA ARG A 74 10.23 -1.38 -0.46
C ARG A 74 10.94 -1.03 0.84
N ALA A 75 11.92 -0.13 0.80
CA ALA A 75 12.66 0.30 1.99
C ALA A 75 11.72 0.99 3.00
N PHE A 76 10.88 1.92 2.55
CA PHE A 76 9.89 2.60 3.39
C PHE A 76 8.91 1.62 4.03
N LEU A 77 8.41 0.67 3.25
CA LEU A 77 7.46 -0.31 3.75
C LEU A 77 8.07 -1.30 4.73
N ASN A 78 9.33 -1.70 4.52
CA ASN A 78 10.05 -2.52 5.47
C ASN A 78 10.27 -1.79 6.80
N LEU A 79 10.61 -0.50 6.77
CA LEU A 79 10.69 0.33 7.97
C LEU A 79 9.35 0.39 8.70
N TYR A 80 8.25 0.61 7.97
CA TYR A 80 6.90 0.62 8.52
C TYR A 80 6.52 -0.72 9.16
N ILE A 81 6.73 -1.84 8.46
CA ILE A 81 6.42 -3.19 8.97
C ILE A 81 7.26 -3.48 10.21
N ASN A 82 8.55 -3.18 10.19
CA ASN A 82 9.44 -3.38 11.33
C ASN A 82 9.02 -2.53 12.53
N PHE A 83 8.71 -1.26 12.31
CA PHE A 83 8.24 -0.37 13.36
C PHE A 83 6.91 -0.87 13.96
N ASN A 84 5.94 -1.24 13.13
CA ASN A 84 4.67 -1.78 13.63
C ASN A 84 4.84 -3.09 14.40
N ASN A 85 5.73 -3.97 13.95
CA ASN A 85 6.03 -5.22 14.67
C ASN A 85 6.66 -4.91 16.03
N GLU A 86 7.58 -3.95 16.08
CA GLU A 86 8.25 -3.53 17.31
C GLU A 86 7.29 -2.83 18.28
N VAL A 87 6.45 -1.94 17.75
CA VAL A 87 5.35 -1.32 18.48
C VAL A 87 4.38 -2.35 19.01
N GLN A 88 3.99 -3.36 18.24
CA GLN A 88 3.11 -4.43 18.74
C GLN A 88 3.81 -5.27 19.81
N ARG A 89 5.12 -5.51 19.68
CA ARG A 89 5.92 -6.22 20.69
C ARG A 89 5.94 -5.44 22.01
N ILE A 90 6.19 -4.14 21.96
CA ILE A 90 6.26 -3.24 23.13
C ILE A 90 4.86 -2.93 23.69
N GLY A 91 3.89 -2.63 22.83
CA GLY A 91 2.51 -2.32 23.19
C GLY A 91 1.78 -3.52 23.80
N LYS A 92 2.07 -4.75 23.36
CA LYS A 92 1.62 -5.97 24.07
C LYS A 92 2.23 -6.09 25.47
N GLN A 93 3.40 -5.50 25.71
CA GLN A 93 4.02 -5.44 27.04
C GLN A 93 3.50 -4.27 27.88
N LEU A 94 2.87 -3.26 27.28
CA LEU A 94 2.53 -1.99 27.94
C LEU A 94 1.03 -1.61 27.92
N GLU A 95 0.14 -2.44 27.37
CA GLU A 95 -1.31 -2.14 27.20
C GLU A 95 -1.61 -0.75 26.58
N MET A 96 -0.66 -0.18 25.83
CA MET A 96 -0.77 1.16 25.24
C MET A 96 -0.90 1.09 23.72
N ALA A 97 -1.85 1.87 23.17
CA ALA A 97 -1.96 2.13 21.75
C ALA A 97 -0.88 3.15 21.34
N LEU A 98 0.24 2.66 20.80
CA LEU A 98 1.30 3.51 20.27
C LEU A 98 0.95 4.02 18.87
N PRO A 99 1.40 5.23 18.50
CA PRO A 99 1.15 5.81 17.20
C PRO A 99 1.78 4.95 16.12
N SER A 100 1.07 4.79 15.03
CA SER A 100 1.53 4.02 13.89
C SER A 100 2.68 4.73 13.18
N ALA A 101 3.63 3.99 12.60
CA ALA A 101 4.77 4.60 11.93
C ALA A 101 4.29 5.63 10.90
N PRO A 102 4.89 6.83 10.84
CA PRO A 102 4.49 7.83 9.86
C PRO A 102 4.82 7.30 8.46
N LEU A 103 3.80 7.11 7.64
CA LEU A 103 3.97 7.02 6.20
C LEU A 103 4.52 8.37 5.68
N PRO A 104 5.23 8.39 4.54
CA PRO A 104 5.52 9.64 3.83
C PRO A 104 4.26 10.49 3.70
N ASP A 105 4.41 11.82 3.72
CA ASP A 105 3.29 12.77 3.69
C ASP A 105 2.35 12.51 2.51
N GLU A 106 2.91 12.11 1.36
CA GLU A 106 2.20 11.75 0.15
C GLU A 106 1.30 10.51 0.30
N LEU A 107 1.64 9.64 1.25
CA LEU A 107 0.90 8.42 1.56
C LEU A 107 0.07 8.51 2.84
N GLN A 108 0.13 9.61 3.60
CA GLN A 108 -0.75 9.79 4.78
C GLN A 108 -2.24 9.67 4.40
N GLY A 109 -2.62 10.09 3.19
CA GLY A 109 -3.99 9.99 2.69
C GLY A 109 -4.53 8.55 2.57
N ILE A 110 -3.67 7.53 2.54
CA ILE A 110 -4.10 6.12 2.51
C ILE A 110 -4.36 5.57 3.91
N TRP A 111 -3.87 6.24 4.96
CA TRP A 111 -3.85 5.74 6.33
C TRP A 111 -5.22 5.25 6.83
N PRO A 112 -6.32 6.02 6.70
CA PRO A 112 -7.63 5.59 7.20
C PRO A 112 -8.19 4.36 6.49
N TYR A 113 -7.63 4.03 5.32
CA TYR A 113 -8.11 2.96 4.45
C TYR A 113 -7.22 1.73 4.48
N LEU A 114 -6.02 1.83 5.04
CA LEU A 114 -5.01 0.79 5.01
C LEU A 114 -5.34 -0.32 6.03
N LYS A 115 -5.55 -1.54 5.53
CA LYS A 115 -5.76 -2.73 6.36
C LYS A 115 -4.46 -3.47 6.66
N ALA A 116 -3.63 -3.64 5.62
CA ALA A 116 -2.38 -4.39 5.71
C ALA A 116 -1.50 -4.10 4.48
N ILE A 117 -0.20 -4.39 4.61
CA ILE A 117 0.77 -4.37 3.53
C ILE A 117 1.40 -5.76 3.47
N VAL A 118 1.48 -6.36 2.28
CA VAL A 118 1.99 -7.72 2.03
C VAL A 118 3.01 -7.72 0.90
#